data_AF-A0A060BRW0-F1
#
_entry.id   AF-A0A060BRW0-F1
#
_cell.length_a   1.000
_cell.length_b   1.000
_cell.length_c   1.000
_cell.angle_alpha   90.00
_cell.angle_beta   90.00
_cell.angle_gamma   90.00
#
_symmetry.space_group_name_H-M   'P 1'
#
loop_
_entity.id
_entity.type
_entity.pdbx_description
1 polymer ?
#
loop_
_entity_poly.entity_id
_entity_poly.type
_entity_poly.pdbx_seq_one_letter_code
_entity_poly.pdbx_strand_id
1 'polypeptide(L)'
;WEKGQYHYKNTPANGPVRDRRPSSAPTHRRGQVLERARDSLNWWESTLVEPNGFVHDGINRNRDGRIDTDWRFTYNQGLYIGACVEEYRTAGDPARLDRAVETVDVTLAELTQGSVFRPDGDGGDAGLFAGIFYRYAGQLLTETEHAPLSDFIAASVDSLFRN
;
A
#
# COMPACT_ATOMS: atom_id res chain seq x y z
N TRP A 1 4.57 -15.71 -3.19
CA TRP A 1 4.80 -16.63 -2.05
C TRP A 1 5.87 -17.63 -2.43
N GLU A 2 7.08 -17.47 -1.89
CA GLU A 2 8.14 -18.46 -2.07
C GLU A 2 7.96 -19.58 -1.04
N LYS A 3 7.75 -20.82 -1.52
CA LYS A 3 7.64 -21.98 -0.64
C LYS A 3 9.03 -22.26 -0.05
N GLY A 4 9.21 -22.01 1.26
CA GLY A 4 10.46 -22.27 1.99
C GLY A 4 10.89 -21.15 2.94
N GLN A 5 10.40 -19.92 2.75
CA GLN A 5 10.74 -18.76 3.60
C GLN A 5 9.66 -18.48 4.66
N TYR A 6 9.35 -19.46 5.51
CA TYR A 6 8.25 -19.36 6.49
C TYR A 6 8.43 -18.28 7.57
N HIS A 7 9.63 -17.71 7.68
CA HIS A 7 9.98 -16.71 8.70
C HIS A 7 9.85 -15.28 8.19
N TYR A 8 9.76 -15.11 6.86
CA TYR A 8 9.61 -13.81 6.23
C TYR A 8 8.13 -13.41 6.22
N LYS A 9 7.81 -12.34 6.94
CA LYS A 9 6.46 -11.76 6.95
C LYS A 9 6.49 -10.49 6.11
N ASN A 10 5.93 -10.54 4.91
CA ASN A 10 5.97 -9.42 3.97
C ASN A 10 4.60 -8.77 3.77
N THR A 11 4.62 -7.51 3.36
CA THR A 11 3.45 -6.69 3.07
C THR A 11 2.52 -7.35 2.03
N PRO A 12 2.96 -7.85 0.87
CA PRO A 12 2.04 -8.48 -0.10
C PRO A 12 1.36 -9.75 0.42
N ALA A 13 1.94 -10.47 1.38
CA ALA A 13 1.29 -11.64 1.99
C ALA A 13 0.15 -11.25 2.94
N ASN A 14 0.22 -10.07 3.54
CA ASN A 14 -0.73 -9.59 4.56
C ASN A 14 -1.75 -8.59 4.00
N GLY A 15 -1.47 -7.96 2.85
CA GLY A 15 -2.33 -6.98 2.19
C GLY A 15 -3.62 -7.50 1.55
N PRO A 16 -3.69 -8.70 0.94
CA PRO A 16 -4.87 -9.13 0.19
C PRO A 16 -6.08 -9.50 1.06
N VAL A 17 -6.04 -9.29 2.39
CA VAL A 17 -7.20 -9.54 3.26
C VAL A 17 -8.34 -8.53 3.01
N ARG A 18 -8.07 -7.36 2.43
CA ARG A 18 -9.06 -6.27 2.28
C ARG A 18 -9.74 -6.14 0.91
N ASP A 19 -9.18 -6.68 -0.16
CA ASP A 19 -9.66 -6.41 -1.54
C ASP A 19 -10.91 -7.24 -1.96
N ARG A 20 -11.63 -7.83 -0.99
CA ARG A 20 -12.83 -8.62 -1.28
C ARG A 20 -13.89 -8.44 -0.20
N ARG A 21 -14.75 -7.42 -0.38
CA ARG A 21 -16.15 -7.47 0.10
C ARG A 21 -16.89 -8.52 -0.75
N PRO A 22 -17.14 -9.76 -0.27
CA PRO A 22 -17.96 -10.68 -1.04
C PRO A 22 -19.41 -10.27 -0.77
N SER A 23 -20.08 -9.69 -1.76
CA SER A 23 -21.51 -9.34 -1.66
C SER A 23 -22.40 -10.57 -1.37
N SER A 24 -21.86 -11.79 -1.48
CA SER A 24 -22.52 -13.08 -1.22
C SER A 24 -22.12 -13.79 0.08
N ALA A 25 -21.17 -13.28 0.87
CA ALA A 25 -20.81 -13.95 2.14
C ALA A 25 -21.90 -13.74 3.21
N PRO A 26 -22.26 -14.79 4.00
CA PRO A 26 -23.13 -14.64 5.16
C PRO A 26 -22.60 -13.54 6.09
N THR A 27 -23.50 -12.74 6.67
CA THR A 27 -23.18 -11.57 7.53
C THR A 27 -22.19 -11.90 8.66
N HIS A 28 -22.29 -13.09 9.26
CA HIS A 28 -21.36 -13.58 10.27
C HIS A 28 -19.91 -13.72 9.77
N ARG A 29 -19.69 -14.12 8.51
CA ARG A 29 -18.34 -14.22 7.93
C ARG A 29 -17.79 -12.84 7.56
N ARG A 30 -18.64 -11.84 7.31
CA ARG A 30 -18.18 -10.46 7.02
C ARG A 30 -17.54 -9.82 8.24
N GLY A 31 -18.14 -9.96 9.42
CA GLY A 31 -17.57 -9.43 10.67
C GLY A 31 -16.16 -9.97 10.96
N GLN A 32 -15.98 -11.29 10.88
CA GLN A 32 -14.67 -11.92 11.09
C GLN A 32 -13.61 -11.51 10.07
N VAL A 33 -14.00 -11.31 8.81
CA VAL A 33 -13.08 -10.86 7.77
C VAL A 33 -12.64 -9.42 8.03
N LEU A 34 -13.57 -8.54 8.44
CA LEU A 34 -13.25 -7.15 8.79
C LEU A 34 -12.36 -7.05 10.03
N GLU A 35 -12.60 -7.87 11.05
CA GLU A 35 -11.77 -7.94 12.25
C GLU A 35 -10.33 -8.36 11.90
N ARG A 36 -10.16 -9.45 11.14
CA ARG A 36 -8.83 -9.88 10.69
C ARG A 36 -8.13 -8.83 9.82
N ALA A 37 -8.87 -8.15 8.96
CA ALA A 37 -8.34 -7.06 8.14
C ALA A 37 -7.85 -5.88 8.99
N ARG A 38 -8.54 -5.57 10.09
CA ARG A 38 -8.13 -4.56 11.07
C ARG A 38 -6.90 -5.00 11.84
N ASP A 39 -6.84 -6.25 12.27
CA ASP A 39 -5.66 -6.81 12.94
C ASP A 39 -4.44 -6.76 12.03
N SER A 40 -4.58 -7.12 10.76
CA SER A 40 -3.49 -7.02 9.77
C SER A 40 -3.01 -5.58 9.57
N LEU A 41 -3.93 -4.62 9.45
CA LEU A 41 -3.57 -3.19 9.30
C LEU A 41 -2.87 -2.66 10.56
N ASN A 42 -3.36 -3.00 11.75
CA ASN A 42 -2.72 -2.60 13.00
C ASN A 42 -1.33 -3.25 13.16
N TRP A 43 -1.18 -4.50 12.71
CA TRP A 43 0.13 -5.15 12.69
C TRP A 43 1.10 -4.42 11.76
N TRP A 44 0.67 -4.01 10.57
CA TRP A 44 1.48 -3.16 9.69
C TRP A 44 1.91 -1.86 10.37
N GLU A 45 0.97 -1.10 10.92
CA GLU A 45 1.26 0.17 11.61
C GLU A 45 2.27 0.01 12.74
N SER A 46 2.20 -1.10 13.48
CA SER A 46 3.14 -1.36 14.59
C SER A 46 4.50 -1.92 14.18
N THR A 47 4.64 -2.43 12.94
CA THR A 47 5.79 -3.26 12.55
C THR A 47 6.48 -2.82 11.26
N LEU A 48 5.73 -2.49 10.21
CA LEU A 48 6.24 -2.26 8.85
C LEU A 48 6.07 -0.82 8.36
N VAL A 49 5.26 -0.01 9.04
CA VAL A 49 5.01 1.38 8.64
C VAL A 49 5.82 2.31 9.53
N GLU A 50 6.62 3.19 8.91
CA GLU A 50 7.35 4.22 9.62
C GLU A 50 6.41 5.34 10.12
N PRO A 51 6.86 6.15 11.11
CA PRO A 51 6.09 7.31 11.56
C PRO A 51 5.70 8.27 10.43
N ASN A 52 6.58 8.45 9.43
CA ASN A 52 6.32 9.29 8.25
C ASN A 52 5.38 8.63 7.21
N GLY A 53 4.91 7.40 7.45
CA GLY A 53 4.02 6.67 6.56
C GLY A 53 4.70 5.75 5.54
N PHE A 54 6.04 5.65 5.52
CA PHE A 54 6.73 4.76 4.57
C PHE A 54 6.50 3.28 4.95
N VAL A 55 6.18 2.44 3.96
CA VAL A 55 5.84 1.03 4.18
C VAL A 55 6.97 0.12 3.71
N HIS A 56 7.57 -0.62 4.63
CA HIS A 56 8.62 -1.59 4.33
C HIS A 56 8.08 -2.87 3.69
N ASP A 57 8.95 -3.60 2.98
CA ASP A 57 8.56 -4.84 2.30
C ASP A 57 8.24 -5.96 3.28
N GLY A 58 9.00 -6.09 4.36
CA GLY A 58 8.78 -7.14 5.34
C GLY A 58 9.80 -7.17 6.46
N ILE A 59 9.66 -8.20 7.29
CA ILE A 59 10.51 -8.42 8.47
C ILE A 59 10.97 -9.88 8.56
N ASN A 60 12.18 -10.06 9.08
CA ASN A 60 12.78 -11.33 9.50
C ASN A 60 13.11 -12.30 8.35
N ARG A 61 13.43 -11.77 7.17
CA ARG A 61 13.85 -12.58 6.00
C ARG A 61 15.08 -13.45 6.30
N ASN A 62 16.04 -12.89 7.02
CA ASN A 62 17.29 -13.56 7.39
C ASN A 62 17.26 -14.25 8.76
N ARG A 63 16.06 -14.39 9.38
CA ARG A 63 15.88 -14.98 10.72
C ARG A 63 16.56 -14.21 11.86
N ASP A 64 16.77 -12.91 11.68
CA ASP A 64 17.45 -11.99 12.60
C ASP A 64 16.50 -10.98 13.27
N GLY A 65 15.20 -11.08 12.97
CA GLY A 65 14.16 -10.17 13.46
C GLY A 65 14.17 -8.77 12.83
N ARG A 66 14.99 -8.54 11.79
CA ARG A 66 15.17 -7.20 11.20
C ARG A 66 14.17 -6.91 10.09
N ILE A 67 13.79 -5.65 9.96
CA ILE A 67 12.98 -5.15 8.84
C ILE A 67 13.88 -5.00 7.61
N ASP A 68 13.38 -5.38 6.44
CA ASP A 68 14.05 -5.16 5.17
C ASP A 68 13.85 -3.69 4.73
N THR A 69 14.86 -2.86 4.98
CA THR A 69 14.85 -1.42 4.65
C THR A 69 15.34 -1.11 3.24
N ASP A 70 16.05 -2.05 2.61
CA ASP A 70 16.65 -1.85 1.28
C ASP A 70 15.62 -2.03 0.15
N TRP A 71 14.52 -2.73 0.43
CA TRP A 71 13.49 -3.07 -0.55
C TRP A 71 12.34 -2.06 -0.47
N ARG A 72 12.39 -1.11 -1.40
CA ARG A 72 11.52 0.06 -1.42
C ARG A 72 10.64 0.00 -2.66
N PHE A 73 9.48 -0.64 -2.52
CA PHE A 73 8.59 -0.88 -3.65
C PHE A 73 7.30 -0.05 -3.58
N THR A 74 6.90 0.50 -4.72
CA THR A 74 5.68 1.33 -4.83
C THR A 74 4.40 0.59 -4.45
N TYR A 75 4.32 -0.72 -4.73
CA TYR A 75 3.11 -1.49 -4.45
C TYR A 75 2.81 -1.63 -2.95
N ASN A 76 3.83 -1.65 -2.09
CA ASN A 76 3.64 -1.72 -0.63
C ASN A 76 2.91 -0.48 -0.13
N GLN A 77 3.30 0.68 -0.65
CA GLN A 77 2.66 1.97 -0.35
C GLN A 77 1.21 1.95 -0.82
N GLY A 78 0.97 1.50 -2.06
CA GLY A 78 -0.37 1.38 -2.63
C GLY A 78 -1.29 0.47 -1.82
N LEU A 79 -0.82 -0.73 -1.44
CA LEU A 79 -1.60 -1.68 -0.64
C LEU A 79 -2.01 -1.10 0.71
N TYR A 80 -1.09 -0.38 1.37
CA TYR A 80 -1.35 0.28 2.64
C TYR A 80 -2.38 1.42 2.51
N ILE A 81 -2.22 2.28 1.50
CA ILE A 81 -3.21 3.33 1.17
C ILE A 81 -4.60 2.72 0.98
N GLY A 82 -4.70 1.65 0.19
CA GLY A 82 -5.97 0.94 -0.02
C GLY A 82 -6.57 0.39 1.28
N ALA A 83 -5.73 -0.19 2.14
CA ALA A 83 -6.18 -0.71 3.43
C ALA A 83 -6.73 0.38 4.35
N CYS A 84 -6.07 1.54 4.39
CA CYS A 84 -6.53 2.71 5.14
C CYS A 84 -7.85 3.27 4.60
N VAL A 85 -7.99 3.43 3.27
CA VAL A 85 -9.22 3.89 2.63
C VAL A 85 -10.39 2.94 2.93
N GLU A 86 -10.18 1.63 2.86
CA GLU A 86 -11.23 0.65 3.18
C GLU A 86 -11.58 0.64 4.67
N GLU A 87 -10.60 0.86 5.56
CA GLU A 87 -10.89 1.04 7.00
C GLU A 87 -11.75 2.28 7.24
N TYR A 88 -11.42 3.41 6.59
CA TYR A 88 -12.25 4.61 6.64
C TYR A 88 -13.68 4.33 6.14
N ARG A 89 -13.83 3.69 4.97
CA ARG A 89 -15.16 3.36 4.40
C ARG A 89 -15.99 2.42 5.27
N THR A 90 -15.36 1.54 6.04
CA THR A 90 -16.06 0.51 6.83
C THR A 90 -16.28 0.92 8.28
N ALA A 91 -15.37 1.68 8.88
CA ALA A 91 -15.38 2.06 10.29
C ALA A 91 -15.64 3.54 10.52
N GLY A 92 -15.47 4.38 9.50
CA GLY A 92 -15.66 5.83 9.58
C GLY A 92 -14.53 6.57 10.30
N ASP A 93 -13.33 5.99 10.42
CA ASP A 93 -12.20 6.60 11.13
C ASP A 93 -11.39 7.54 10.20
N PRO A 94 -11.54 8.87 10.32
CA PRO A 94 -10.86 9.83 9.44
C PRO A 94 -9.32 9.80 9.59
N ALA A 95 -8.80 9.37 10.74
CA ALA A 95 -7.35 9.28 10.95
C ALA A 95 -6.68 8.30 9.97
N ARG A 96 -7.44 7.36 9.38
CA ARG A 96 -6.92 6.47 8.36
C ARG A 96 -6.69 7.17 7.03
N LEU A 97 -7.49 8.17 6.68
CA LEU A 97 -7.21 9.00 5.50
C LEU A 97 -5.95 9.83 5.72
N ASP A 98 -5.75 10.38 6.92
CA ASP A 98 -4.52 11.12 7.26
C ASP A 98 -3.28 10.24 7.09
N ARG A 99 -3.32 9.00 7.60
CA ARG A 99 -2.23 8.01 7.40
C ARG A 99 -1.99 7.68 5.93
N ALA A 100 -3.05 7.55 5.14
CA ALA A 100 -2.91 7.30 3.70
C ALA A 100 -2.27 8.49 2.97
N VAL A 101 -2.61 9.72 3.36
CA VAL A 101 -2.00 10.95 2.85
C VAL A 101 -0.51 11.02 3.19
N GLU A 102 -0.13 10.75 4.44
CA GLU A 102 1.29 10.71 4.85
C GLU A 102 2.08 9.68 4.03
N THR A 103 1.51 8.49 3.79
CA THR A 103 2.11 7.48 2.91
C THR A 103 2.23 7.96 1.47
N VAL A 104 1.26 8.70 0.94
CA VAL A 104 1.36 9.32 -0.39
C VAL A 104 2.51 10.33 -0.43
N ASP A 105 2.58 11.23 0.55
CA ASP A 105 3.59 12.28 0.58
C ASP A 105 5.02 11.72 0.60
N VAL A 106 5.29 10.75 1.48
CA VAL A 106 6.61 10.10 1.52
C VAL A 106 6.89 9.29 0.26
N THR A 107 5.87 8.65 -0.33
CA THR A 107 6.01 7.92 -1.61
C THR A 107 6.40 8.87 -2.74
N LEU A 108 5.72 10.02 -2.84
CA LEU A 108 6.03 11.02 -3.86
C LEU A 108 7.43 11.62 -3.65
N ALA A 109 7.83 11.85 -2.40
CA ALA A 109 9.15 12.38 -2.08
C ALA A 109 10.29 11.39 -2.41
N GLU A 110 10.09 10.11 -2.11
CA GLU A 110 11.19 9.14 -2.07
C GLU A 110 11.23 8.17 -3.25
N LEU A 111 10.10 7.91 -3.91
CA LEU A 111 10.00 6.89 -4.96
C LEU A 111 9.79 7.47 -6.36
N THR A 112 9.73 8.80 -6.52
CA THR A 112 9.53 9.44 -7.84
C THR A 112 10.79 10.07 -8.41
N GLN A 113 10.89 10.10 -9.73
CA GLN A 113 11.90 10.83 -10.48
C GLN A 113 11.21 11.74 -11.50
N GLY A 114 11.14 13.03 -11.17
CA GLY A 114 10.39 13.99 -11.97
C GLY A 114 8.89 13.69 -11.90
N SER A 115 8.27 13.42 -13.05
CA SER A 115 6.82 13.15 -13.11
C SER A 115 6.45 11.68 -13.17
N VAL A 116 7.39 10.75 -12.94
CA VAL A 116 7.13 9.30 -12.96
C VAL A 116 7.76 8.62 -11.75
N PHE A 117 7.34 7.39 -11.44
CA PHE A 117 8.02 6.57 -10.46
C PHE A 117 9.41 6.16 -10.94
N ARG A 118 10.36 6.07 -10.01
CA ARG A 118 11.61 5.33 -10.24
C ARG A 118 11.25 3.87 -10.52
N PRO A 119 11.96 3.17 -11.42
CA PRO A 119 11.76 1.74 -11.61
C PRO A 119 11.95 1.00 -10.28
N ASP A 120 10.97 0.16 -9.93
CA ASP A 120 11.07 -0.73 -8.77
C ASP A 120 12.10 -1.86 -8.98
N GLY A 121 12.57 -2.05 -10.22
CA GLY A 121 13.58 -3.04 -10.60
C GLY A 121 13.66 -3.22 -12.12
N ASP A 122 14.60 -4.05 -12.58
CA ASP A 122 14.94 -4.20 -14.00
C ASP A 122 14.11 -5.24 -14.77
N GLY A 123 13.03 -5.77 -14.18
CA GLY A 123 12.15 -6.72 -14.84
C GLY A 123 11.20 -7.51 -13.92
N GLY A 124 10.51 -8.49 -14.50
CA GLY A 124 9.53 -9.31 -13.79
C GLY A 124 8.32 -8.51 -13.32
N ASP A 125 7.87 -8.77 -12.10
CA ASP A 125 6.68 -8.12 -11.52
C ASP A 125 6.89 -6.62 -11.24
N ALA A 126 8.15 -6.15 -11.18
CA ALA A 126 8.50 -4.77 -10.86
C ALA A 126 7.86 -3.75 -11.82
N GLY A 127 7.66 -4.12 -13.10
CA GLY A 127 6.97 -3.27 -14.08
C GLY A 127 5.49 -3.05 -13.78
N LEU A 128 4.88 -3.84 -12.90
CA LEU A 128 3.45 -3.77 -12.56
C LEU A 128 3.18 -3.04 -11.24
N PHE A 129 4.20 -2.84 -10.41
CA PHE A 129 4.04 -2.36 -9.03
C PHE A 129 3.48 -0.94 -8.93
N ALA A 130 3.97 -0.02 -9.76
CA ALA A 130 3.44 1.34 -9.81
C ALA A 130 1.94 1.38 -10.14
N GLY A 131 1.44 0.43 -10.95
CA GLY A 131 0.02 0.31 -11.25
C GLY A 131 -0.84 0.01 -10.02
N ILE A 132 -0.31 -0.76 -9.06
CA ILE A 132 -0.97 -1.02 -7.77
C ILE A 132 -1.07 0.27 -6.96
N PHE A 133 -0.01 1.07 -6.92
CA PHE A 133 -0.04 2.39 -6.29
C PHE A 133 -1.12 3.28 -6.91
N TYR A 134 -1.10 3.48 -8.25
CA TYR A 134 -2.06 4.36 -8.92
C TYR A 134 -3.52 3.96 -8.65
N ARG A 135 -3.82 2.65 -8.64
CA ARG A 135 -5.17 2.15 -8.33
C ARG A 135 -5.65 2.64 -6.96
N TYR A 136 -4.85 2.49 -5.91
CA TYR A 136 -5.26 2.83 -4.55
C TYR A 136 -5.13 4.32 -4.24
N ALA A 137 -4.15 5.00 -4.83
CA ALA A 137 -4.06 6.46 -4.80
C ALA A 137 -5.29 7.11 -5.44
N GLY A 138 -5.79 6.55 -6.55
CA GLY A 138 -7.06 6.97 -7.15
C GLY A 138 -8.26 6.76 -6.22
N GLN A 139 -8.30 5.67 -5.44
CA GLN A 139 -9.35 5.48 -4.43
C GLN A 139 -9.26 6.51 -3.31
N LEU A 140 -8.06 6.86 -2.85
CA LEU A 140 -7.88 7.91 -1.85
C LEU A 140 -8.43 9.26 -2.34
N LEU A 141 -8.16 9.61 -3.60
CA LEU A 141 -8.68 10.84 -4.22
C LEU A 141 -10.21 10.88 -4.37
N THR A 142 -10.91 9.75 -4.21
CA THR A 142 -12.38 9.74 -4.13
C THR A 142 -12.91 10.10 -2.74
N GLU A 143 -12.06 10.03 -1.71
CA GLU A 143 -12.43 10.27 -0.32
C GLU A 143 -11.87 11.60 0.23
N THR A 144 -10.75 12.10 -0.32
CA THR A 144 -10.11 13.35 0.09
C THR A 144 -9.42 14.06 -1.07
N GLU A 145 -9.30 15.38 -0.97
CA GLU A 145 -8.47 16.16 -1.89
C GLU A 145 -6.99 16.03 -1.53
N HIS A 146 -6.14 15.90 -2.55
CA HIS A 146 -4.70 15.89 -2.38
C HIS A 146 -4.01 16.44 -3.63
N ALA A 147 -3.83 17.76 -3.70
CA ALA A 147 -3.32 18.43 -4.90
C ALA A 147 -1.97 17.87 -5.42
N PRO A 148 -0.95 17.62 -4.57
CA PRO A 148 0.32 17.05 -5.05
C PRO A 148 0.16 15.69 -5.74
N LEU A 149 -0.79 14.88 -5.29
CA LEU A 149 -1.05 13.55 -5.87
C LEU A 149 -1.79 13.68 -7.20
N SER A 150 -2.82 14.53 -7.25
CA SER A 150 -3.54 14.81 -8.49
C SER A 150 -2.62 15.34 -9.59
N ASP A 151 -1.75 16.29 -9.23
CA ASP A 151 -0.77 16.88 -10.15
C ASP A 151 0.24 15.83 -10.62
N PHE A 152 0.74 14.99 -9.71
CA PHE A 152 1.65 13.90 -10.06
C PHE A 152 1.00 12.92 -11.04
N ILE A 153 -0.23 12.45 -10.77
CA ILE A 153 -0.93 11.51 -11.66
C ILE A 153 -1.11 12.11 -13.06
N ALA A 154 -1.55 13.37 -13.15
CA ALA A 154 -1.70 14.05 -14.44
C ALA A 154 -0.36 14.13 -15.19
N ALA A 155 0.71 14.54 -14.51
CA ALA A 155 2.04 14.66 -15.11
C ALA A 155 2.67 13.30 -15.48
N SER A 156 2.33 12.23 -14.76
CA SER A 156 2.72 10.86 -15.10
C SER A 156 2.04 10.37 -16.37
N VAL A 157 0.74 10.63 -16.51
CA VAL A 157 -0.03 10.29 -17.71
C VAL A 157 0.51 11.03 -18.93
N ASP A 158 0.79 12.33 -18.81
CA ASP A 158 1.40 13.11 -19.90
C ASP A 158 2.76 12.53 -20.33
N SER A 159 3.60 12.11 -19.38
CA SER A 159 4.89 11.48 -19.68
C SER A 159 4.75 10.12 -20.36
N LEU A 160 3.71 9.35 -20.04
CA LEU A 160 3.42 8.09 -20.73
C LEU A 160 3.08 8.31 -22.21
N PHE A 161 2.31 9.35 -22.55
CA PHE A 161 1.91 9.61 -23.93
C PHE A 161 2.99 10.29 -24.79
N ARG A 162 4.04 10.83 -24.17
CA ARG A 162 5.18 11.46 -24.87
C ARG A 162 6.26 10.47 -25.30
N ASN A 163 6.27 9.25 -24.76
CA ASN A 163 7.26 8.21 -25.04
C ASN A 163 6.61 7.01 -25.73
#